data_AF-X0WHP7-F1
#
_entry.id   AF-X0WHP7-F1
#
_cell.length_a   1.000
_cell.length_b   1.000
_cell.length_c   1.000
_cell.angle_alpha   90.00
_cell.angle_beta   90.00
_cell.angle_gamma   90.00
#
_symmetry.space_group_name_H-M   'P 1'
#
loop_
_entity.id
_entity.type
_entity.pdbx_description
1 polymer ?
#
loop_
_entity_poly.entity_id
_entity_poly.type
_entity_poly.pdbx_seq_one_letter_code
_entity_poly.pdbx_strand_id
1 'polypeptide(L)' 'MVDENLIKELKEIRKKGGSQPSDALKMYEFVKQMAEESEDLKEELEDIDAMAVQLVVTDVDYKYWVKLG' A
#
# COMPACT_ATOMS: atom_id res chain seq x y z
N MET A 1 14.94 -2.95 4.96
CA MET A 1 14.68 -1.99 6.06
C MET A 1 13.51 -1.12 5.66
N VAL A 2 12.41 -1.21 6.40
CA VAL A 2 11.25 -0.34 6.17
C VAL A 2 11.63 1.12 6.45
N ASP A 3 11.18 2.04 5.59
CA ASP A 3 11.41 3.48 5.73
C ASP A 3 10.71 4.04 6.99
N GLU A 4 11.49 4.63 7.89
CA GLU A 4 10.97 5.26 9.11
C GLU A 4 10.01 6.43 8.84
N ASN A 5 10.20 7.16 7.75
CA ASN A 5 9.30 8.25 7.37
C ASN A 5 7.95 7.70 6.94
N LEU A 6 7.94 6.62 6.14
CA LEU A 6 6.72 5.91 5.77
C LEU A 6 5.97 5.41 7.01
N ILE A 7 6.69 4.84 8.00
CA ILE A 7 6.10 4.41 9.27
C ILE A 7 5.49 5.60 10.03
N LYS A 8 6.16 6.76 10.08
CA LYS A 8 5.64 7.97 10.73
C LYS A 8 4.37 8.47 10.04
N GLU A 9 4.37 8.51 8.71
CA GLU A 9 3.22 8.94 7.92
C GLU A 9 2.01 8.01 8.12
N LEU A 10 2.23 6.69 8.12
CA LEU A 10 1.18 5.71 8.38
C LEU A 10 0.60 5.83 9.79
N LYS A 11 1.42 6.12 10.80
CA LYS A 11 0.96 6.38 12.17
C LYS A 11 0.09 7.64 12.24
N GLU A 12 0.48 8.70 11.54
CA GLU A 12 -0.31 9.94 11.48
C GLU A 12 -1.65 9.72 10.75
N ILE A 13 -1.64 9.01 9.61
CA ILE A 13 -2.85 8.63 8.88
C ILE A 13 -3.78 7.80 9.76
N ARG A 14 -3.25 6.82 10.51
CA ARG A 14 -4.05 6.01 11.43
C ARG A 14 -4.69 6.83 12.56
N LYS A 15 -4.02 7.89 13.00
CA LYS A 15 -4.49 8.76 14.10
C LYS A 15 -5.52 9.79 13.63
N LYS A 16 -5.30 10.41 12.47
CA LYS A 16 -6.08 11.56 11.97
C LYS A 16 -7.07 11.19 10.86
N GLY A 17 -6.99 9.97 10.34
CA GLY A 17 -7.61 9.60 9.08
C GLY A 17 -6.74 9.99 7.89
N GLY A 18 -6.97 9.33 6.75
CA GLY A 18 -6.39 9.75 5.48
C GLY A 18 -6.92 11.13 5.06
N SER A 19 -6.04 11.94 4.48
CA SER A 19 -6.34 13.28 3.98
C SER A 19 -6.75 13.29 2.51
N GLN A 20 -6.24 12.32 1.74
CA GLN A 20 -6.50 12.16 0.31
C GLN A 20 -6.57 10.67 -0.04
N PRO A 21 -7.29 10.29 -1.11
CA PRO A 21 -7.38 8.89 -1.53
C PRO A 21 -6.04 8.18 -1.75
N SER A 22 -5.02 8.90 -2.22
CA SER A 22 -3.68 8.38 -2.44
C SER A 22 -2.95 7.99 -1.17
N ASP A 23 -3.40 8.41 0.02
CA ASP A 23 -2.83 7.97 1.30
C ASP A 23 -2.96 6.45 1.47
N ALA A 24 -3.93 5.81 0.81
CA ALA A 24 -4.05 4.36 0.75
C ALA A 24 -2.84 3.67 0.07
N LEU A 25 -2.16 4.35 -0.87
CA LEU A 25 -1.00 3.81 -1.59
C LEU A 25 0.19 3.56 -0.66
N LYS A 26 0.32 4.34 0.42
CA LYS A 26 1.39 4.21 1.41
C LYS A 26 1.36 2.87 2.15
N MET A 27 0.17 2.29 2.32
CA MET A 27 0.05 0.95 2.91
C MET A 27 0.64 -0.13 1.99
N TYR A 28 0.39 -0.02 0.68
CA TYR A 28 0.97 -0.95 -0.29
C TYR A 28 2.49 -0.80 -0.39
N GLU A 29 3.00 0.42 -0.29
CA GLU A 29 4.44 0.66 -0.21
C GLU A 29 5.06 0.00 1.03
N PHE A 30 4.41 0.13 2.19
CA PHE A 30 4.86 -0.51 3.42
C PHE A 30 4.87 -2.03 3.32
N VAL A 31 3.81 -2.63 2.78
CA VAL A 31 3.74 -4.09 2.56
C VAL A 31 4.85 -4.57 1.63
N LYS A 32 5.18 -3.82 0.57
CA LYS A 32 6.31 -4.14 -0.31
C LYS A 32 7.65 -4.11 0.42
N GLN A 33 7.89 -3.10 1.24
CA GLN A 33 9.12 -3.01 2.02
C GLN A 33 9.21 -4.13 3.08
N MET A 34 8.07 -4.52 3.67
CA MET A 34 8.00 -5.65 4.60
C MET A 34 8.29 -6.98 3.93
N ALA A 35 7.85 -7.16 2.68
CA ALA A 35 8.11 -8.39 1.92
C ALA A 35 9.60 -8.60 1.66
N GLU A 36 10.39 -7.54 1.51
CA GLU A 36 11.85 -7.68 1.39
C GLU A 36 12.51 -8.23 2.67
N GLU A 37 11.83 -8.14 3.82
CA GLU A 37 12.33 -8.58 5.12
C GLU A 37 11.72 -9.88 5.63
N SER A 38 10.67 -10.38 4.98
CA SER A 38 9.94 -11.58 5.37
C SER A 38 9.90 -12.55 4.19
N GLU A 39 10.68 -13.62 4.29
CA GLU A 39 10.73 -14.67 3.25
C GLU A 39 9.33 -15.23 2.97
N ASP A 40 8.55 -15.55 4.01
CA ASP A 40 7.17 -16.01 3.87
C ASP A 40 6.29 -15.02 3.08
N LEU A 41 6.33 -13.73 3.41
CA LEU A 41 5.52 -12.72 2.73
C LEU A 41 5.97 -12.50 1.27
N LYS A 42 7.27 -12.65 1.01
CA LYS A 42 7.84 -12.56 -0.33
C LYS A 42 7.37 -13.72 -1.19
N GLU A 43 7.44 -14.94 -0.67
CA GLU A 43 6.98 -16.15 -1.36
C GLU A 43 5.50 -16.04 -1.72
N GLU A 44 4.66 -15.65 -0.76
CA GLU A 44 3.23 -15.43 -1.00
C GLU A 44 2.95 -14.35 -2.05
N LEU A 45 3.77 -13.29 -2.13
CA LEU A 45 3.62 -12.26 -3.16
C LEU A 45 4.07 -12.73 -4.55
N GLU A 46 5.10 -13.56 -4.63
CA GLU A 46 5.60 -14.15 -5.89
C GLU A 46 4.65 -15.24 -6.42
N ASP A 47 3.90 -15.90 -5.53
CA ASP A 47 2.93 -16.95 -5.87
C ASP A 47 1.53 -16.40 -6.26
N ILE A 48 1.26 -15.12 -6.01
CA ILE A 48 0.01 -14.49 -6.44
C ILE A 48 0.04 -14.23 -7.95
N ASP A 49 -0.98 -14.74 -8.65
CA ASP A 49 -1.22 -14.36 -10.04
C ASP A 49 -1.34 -12.84 -10.19
N ALA A 50 -0.61 -12.29 -11.15
CA ALA A 50 -0.59 -10.85 -11.40
C ALA A 50 -2.01 -10.28 -11.57
N MET A 51 -2.40 -9.42 -10.63
CA MET A 51 -3.70 -8.78 -10.58
C MET A 51 -3.55 -7.26 -10.73
N ALA A 52 -4.39 -6.67 -11.59
CA ALA A 52 -4.54 -5.23 -11.70
C ALA A 52 -5.94 -4.82 -11.25
N VAL A 53 -6.00 -3.94 -10.24
CA VAL A 53 -7.25 -3.41 -9.67
C VAL A 53 -7.29 -1.91 -9.87
N GLN A 54 -8.40 -1.40 -10.40
CA GLN A 54 -8.71 0.03 -10.38
C GLN A 54 -9.59 0.33 -9.18
N LEU A 55 -9.14 1.25 -8.33
CA LEU A 55 -9.95 1.80 -7.25
C LEU A 55 -10.47 3.16 -7.68
N VAL A 56 -11.78 3.34 -7.60
CA VAL A 56 -12.49 4.58 -7.95
C VAL A 56 -13.08 5.17 -6.68
N VAL A 57 -12.60 6.35 -6.30
CA VAL A 57 -13.16 7.13 -5.19
C VAL A 57 -14.09 8.19 -5.78
N THR A 58 -15.38 7.85 -5.85
CA THR A 58 -16.40 8.60 -6.58
C THR A 58 -16.64 10.00 -6.02
N ASP A 59 -16.52 10.17 -4.69
CA ASP A 59 -16.86 11.42 -4.01
C ASP A 59 -15.91 12.57 -4.37
N VAL A 60 -14.71 12.25 -4.87
CA VAL A 60 -13.67 13.23 -5.23
C VAL A 60 -13.10 13.01 -6.64
N ASP A 61 -13.78 12.22 -7.48
CA ASP A 61 -13.35 11.83 -8.85
C ASP A 61 -11.87 11.42 -8.93
N TYR A 62 -11.42 10.64 -7.96
CA TYR A 62 -10.04 10.15 -7.92
C TYR A 62 -9.98 8.68 -8.27
N LYS A 63 -9.00 8.31 -9.10
CA LYS A 63 -8.80 6.94 -9.57
C LYS A 63 -7.34 6.58 -9.45
N TYR A 64 -7.08 5.37 -8.95
CA TYR A 64 -5.74 4.83 -8.91
C TYR A 64 -5.75 3.34 -9.24
N TRP A 65 -4.61 2.88 -9.73
CA TRP A 65 -4.37 1.48 -10.04
C TRP A 65 -3.46 0.88 -8.98
N VAL A 66 -3.77 -0.33 -8.57
CA VAL A 66 -2.88 -1.18 -7.78
C VAL A 66 -2.57 -2.42 -8.60
N LYS A 67 -1.27 -2.73 -8.70
CA LYS A 67 -0.78 -3.99 -9.27
C LYS A 67 -0.14 -4.80 -8.15
N LEU A 68 -0.58 -6.05 -8.00
CA LEU A 68 -0.08 -7.05 -7.06
C LEU A 68 0.27 -8.32 -7.85
N GLY A 69 1.29 -9.07 -7.40
CA GLY A 69 1.96 -10.10 -8.19
C GLY A 69 3.04 -9.55 -9.11
#